data_AF-A0A6L6IZ62-F1
#
_entry.id   AF-A0A6L6IZ62-F1
#
_cell.length_a   1.000
_cell.length_b   1.000
_cell.length_c   1.000
_cell.angle_alpha   90.00
_cell.angle_beta   90.00
_cell.angle_gamma   90.00
#
_symmetry.space_group_name_H-M   'P 1'
#
loop_
_entity.id
_entity.type
_entity.pdbx_description
1 polymer ?
#
loop_
_entity_poly.entity_id
_entity_poly.type
_entity_poly.pdbx_seq_one_letter_code
_entity_poly.pdbx_strand_id
1 'polypeptide(L)'
;MMTIRPIALLILPLLLAACETAPPGPPTVVGATTTLSVSPQQTGPRPMDEVPQQSLMPNGERVYGFASGCRIVIAPRRAVVQSEAGACELYHRDIALLYASGD
;
A
#
# COMPACT_ATOMS: atom_id res chain seq x y z
N MET A 1 37.06 -27.90 -7.19
CA MET A 1 37.09 -28.79 -6.01
C MET A 1 36.31 -28.05 -4.92
N MET A 2 34.97 -28.17 -4.82
CA MET A 2 34.19 -29.23 -4.16
C MET A 2 34.59 -29.31 -2.66
N THR A 3 33.76 -28.88 -1.72
CA THR A 3 32.67 -29.72 -1.17
C THR A 3 31.40 -28.96 -0.79
N ILE A 4 30.34 -29.21 -1.56
CA ILE A 4 28.93 -29.15 -1.15
C ILE A 4 28.69 -30.32 -0.18
N ARG A 5 28.00 -30.10 0.94
CA ARG A 5 27.52 -31.19 1.81
C ARG A 5 26.07 -31.54 1.45
N PRO A 6 25.81 -32.74 0.90
CA PRO A 6 24.47 -33.27 0.76
C PRO A 6 24.12 -34.06 2.03
N ILE A 7 23.11 -33.62 2.79
CA ILE A 7 22.44 -34.52 3.74
C ILE A 7 21.19 -35.01 3.02
N ALA A 8 21.37 -36.21 2.46
CA ALA A 8 20.35 -36.96 1.77
C ALA A 8 19.44 -37.68 2.77
N LEU A 9 18.15 -37.64 2.42
CA LEU A 9 17.19 -38.75 2.46
C LEU A 9 16.53 -39.20 3.78
N LEU A 10 15.21 -39.41 3.61
CA LEU A 10 14.25 -40.24 4.36
C LEU A 10 13.64 -39.51 5.56
N ILE A 11 12.33 -39.27 5.61
CA ILE A 11 11.25 -40.26 5.82
C ILE A 11 9.94 -39.62 5.29
N LEU A 12 9.39 -40.15 4.21
CA LEU A 12 8.21 -41.04 4.16
C LEU A 12 6.86 -40.30 4.24
N PRO A 13 6.07 -40.28 3.16
CA PRO A 13 4.80 -39.59 3.06
C PRO A 13 3.71 -40.44 3.71
N LEU A 14 2.99 -39.93 4.70
CA LEU A 14 1.73 -40.54 5.13
C LEU A 14 0.95 -39.53 5.96
N LEU A 15 -0.13 -39.00 5.39
CA LEU A 15 -1.42 -38.77 6.06
C LEU A 15 -2.29 -37.96 5.09
N LEU A 16 -2.76 -38.64 4.05
CA LEU A 16 -4.10 -38.39 3.50
C LEU A 16 -5.09 -38.70 4.64
N ALA A 17 -5.25 -37.74 5.55
CA ALA A 17 -6.37 -37.73 6.48
C ALA A 17 -7.60 -37.33 5.66
N ALA A 18 -8.50 -38.29 5.51
CA ALA A 18 -9.78 -38.16 4.87
C ALA A 18 -10.57 -36.95 5.43
N CYS A 19 -10.74 -35.92 4.61
CA CYS A 19 -11.85 -34.97 4.76
C CYS A 19 -13.10 -35.63 4.17
N GLU A 20 -13.69 -36.56 4.91
CA GLU A 20 -15.10 -36.89 4.74
C GLU A 20 -15.83 -36.29 5.94
N THR A 21 -16.45 -35.13 5.72
CA THR A 21 -17.38 -34.54 6.68
C THR A 21 -18.52 -33.89 5.91
N ALA A 22 -19.72 -34.28 6.32
CA ALA A 22 -21.04 -34.10 5.74
C ALA A 22 -21.32 -32.74 5.07
N PRO A 23 -22.25 -32.70 4.09
CA PRO A 23 -22.70 -31.44 3.50
C PRO A 23 -23.29 -30.54 4.60
N PRO A 24 -22.82 -29.28 4.73
CA PRO A 24 -23.45 -28.35 5.66
C PRO A 24 -24.85 -28.04 5.15
N GLY A 25 -25.87 -28.34 5.97
CA GLY A 25 -27.19 -27.73 5.81
C GLY A 25 -27.07 -26.20 5.84
N PRO A 26 -28.02 -25.47 5.21
CA PRO A 26 -27.93 -24.03 5.13
C PRO A 26 -27.84 -23.42 6.54
N PRO A 27 -26.90 -22.48 6.79
CA PRO A 27 -26.81 -21.84 8.07
C PRO A 27 -28.11 -21.08 8.34
N THR A 28 -28.77 -21.42 9.44
CA THR A 28 -29.82 -20.59 10.02
C THR A 28 -29.13 -19.31 10.51
N VAL A 29 -29.28 -18.23 9.76
CA VAL A 29 -28.75 -16.91 10.11
C VAL A 29 -29.58 -16.37 11.28
N VAL A 30 -29.13 -16.66 12.50
CA VAL A 30 -29.57 -15.91 13.67
C VAL A 30 -28.88 -14.55 13.59
N GLY A 31 -29.64 -13.54 13.19
CA GLY A 31 -29.17 -12.17 13.08
C GLY A 31 -28.77 -11.61 14.44
N ALA A 32 -27.52 -11.83 14.84
CA ALA A 32 -26.89 -11.05 15.88
C ALA A 32 -26.65 -9.64 15.30
N THR A 33 -27.41 -8.66 15.79
CA THR A 33 -27.20 -7.24 15.51
C THR A 33 -25.90 -6.80 16.16
N THR A 34 -24.79 -7.12 15.51
CA THR A 34 -23.50 -6.48 15.77
C THR A 34 -23.62 -5.05 15.28
N THR A 35 -23.79 -4.12 16.22
CA THR A 35 -23.67 -2.68 15.97
C THR A 35 -22.22 -2.39 15.59
N LEU A 36 -21.92 -2.49 14.30
CA LEU A 36 -20.69 -1.97 13.71
C LEU A 36 -20.69 -0.46 13.93
N SER A 37 -19.78 0.01 14.79
CA SER A 37 -19.50 1.44 14.90
C SER A 37 -18.85 1.88 13.60
N VAL A 38 -19.67 2.43 12.69
CA VAL A 38 -19.22 3.08 11.46
C VAL A 38 -18.47 4.34 11.89
N SER A 39 -17.15 4.36 11.70
CA SER A 39 -16.36 5.59 11.82
C SER A 39 -17.00 6.67 10.95
N PRO A 40 -17.08 7.93 11.42
CA PRO A 40 -17.71 9.00 10.68
C PRO A 40 -17.12 9.06 9.26
N GLN A 41 -17.98 8.80 8.28
CA GLN A 41 -17.62 8.79 6.88
C GLN A 41 -17.27 10.24 6.50
N GLN A 42 -15.98 10.54 6.33
CA GLN A 42 -15.53 11.86 5.90
C GLN A 42 -16.20 12.17 4.56
N THR A 43 -17.04 13.20 4.51
CA THR A 43 -17.81 13.61 3.32
C THR A 43 -16.97 14.36 2.28
N GLY A 44 -15.65 14.16 2.28
CA GLY A 44 -14.70 14.81 1.38
C GLY A 44 -13.88 13.80 0.57
N PRO A 45 -13.01 14.26 -0.35
CA PRO A 45 -12.03 13.41 -1.01
C PRO A 45 -11.28 12.61 0.04
N ARG A 46 -11.09 11.30 -0.19
CA ARG A 46 -10.26 10.52 0.72
C ARG A 46 -8.85 11.13 0.68
N PRO A 47 -8.16 11.28 1.81
CA PRO A 47 -6.85 11.93 1.84
C PRO A 47 -5.84 11.35 0.85
N MET A 48 -5.88 10.04 0.59
CA MET A 48 -5.00 9.38 -0.38
C MET A 48 -5.40 9.58 -1.86
N ASP A 49 -6.58 10.14 -2.14
CA ASP A 49 -7.04 10.47 -3.50
C ASP A 49 -6.76 11.94 -3.86
N GLU A 50 -5.95 12.65 -3.06
CA GLU A 50 -5.54 14.02 -3.36
C GLU A 50 -4.65 14.08 -4.62
N VAL A 51 -4.86 15.11 -5.44
CA VAL A 51 -4.08 15.35 -6.67
C VAL A 51 -3.14 16.53 -6.43
N PRO A 52 -1.81 16.35 -6.48
CA PRO A 52 -0.86 17.43 -6.27
C PRO A 52 -0.81 18.38 -7.47
N GLN A 53 -0.54 19.65 -7.19
CA GLN A 53 -0.22 20.63 -8.22
C GLN A 53 1.27 20.55 -8.57
N GLN A 54 1.58 20.29 -9.84
CA GLN A 54 2.96 20.23 -10.33
C GLN A 54 3.44 21.59 -10.84
N SER A 55 4.69 21.94 -10.54
CA SER A 55 5.42 23.05 -11.17
C SER A 55 6.89 22.68 -11.38
N LEU A 56 7.56 23.35 -12.32
CA LEU A 56 8.97 23.12 -12.65
C LEU A 56 9.83 24.29 -12.16
N MET A 57 10.93 23.99 -11.49
CA MET A 57 11.92 24.98 -11.05
C MET A 57 12.94 25.28 -12.17
N PRO A 58 13.67 26.42 -12.10
CA PRO A 58 14.67 26.77 -13.11
C PRO A 58 15.82 25.76 -13.26
N ASN A 59 16.13 25.01 -12.20
CA ASN A 59 17.12 23.93 -12.20
C ASN A 59 16.58 22.59 -12.77
N GLY A 60 15.32 22.57 -13.22
CA GLY A 60 14.63 21.39 -13.73
C GLY A 60 14.02 20.50 -12.66
N GLU A 61 14.14 20.83 -11.37
CA GLU A 61 13.45 20.08 -10.32
C GLU A 61 11.95 20.26 -10.43
N ARG A 62 11.20 19.21 -10.06
CA ARG A 62 9.74 19.21 -10.10
C ARG A 62 9.21 19.38 -8.69
N VAL A 63 8.28 20.31 -8.49
CA VAL A 63 7.64 20.56 -7.20
C VAL A 63 6.19 20.08 -7.27
N TYR A 64 5.81 19.23 -6.33
CA TYR A 64 4.46 18.75 -6.13
C TYR A 64 3.89 19.38 -4.85
N GLY A 65 2.90 20.26 -5.02
CA GLY A 65 2.23 20.97 -3.93
C GLY A 65 0.88 20.36 -3.58
N PHE A 66 0.58 20.29 -2.28
CA PHE A 66 -0.67 19.75 -1.72
C PHE A 66 -1.47 20.86 -1.04
N ALA A 67 -2.78 20.65 -0.86
CA ALA A 67 -3.70 21.64 -0.27
C ALA A 67 -3.35 21.95 1.20
N SER A 68 -2.73 21.00 1.90
CA SER A 68 -2.15 21.16 3.24
C SER A 68 -1.02 22.20 3.30
N GLY A 69 -0.47 22.63 2.17
CA GLY A 69 0.74 23.43 2.09
C GLY A 69 2.02 22.60 2.11
N CYS A 70 1.93 21.27 2.11
CA CYS A 70 3.08 20.41 1.86
C CYS A 70 3.61 20.64 0.43
N ARG A 71 4.93 20.68 0.29
CA ARG A 71 5.63 20.67 -0.99
C ARG A 71 6.69 19.59 -1.00
N ILE A 72 6.64 18.73 -2.01
CA ILE A 72 7.63 17.69 -2.25
C ILE A 72 8.43 18.09 -3.50
N VAL A 73 9.75 18.19 -3.37
CA VAL A 73 10.65 18.47 -4.50
C VAL A 73 11.24 17.16 -4.98
N ILE A 74 11.11 16.89 -6.28
CA ILE A 74 11.57 15.69 -6.96
C ILE A 74 12.66 16.05 -7.97
N ALA A 75 13.66 15.18 -8.10
CA ALA A 75 14.76 15.35 -9.05
C ALA A 75 14.28 15.43 -10.53
N PRO A 76 15.00 16.11 -11.42
CA PRO A 76 14.53 16.40 -12.79
C PRO A 76 14.24 15.20 -13.68
N ARG A 77 14.99 14.10 -13.52
CA ARG A 77 14.96 12.93 -14.43
C ARG A 77 14.63 11.62 -13.73
N ARG A 78 14.32 11.66 -12.43
CA ARG A 78 14.08 10.47 -11.62
C ARG A 78 13.02 10.80 -10.57
N ALA A 79 12.13 9.86 -10.29
CA ALA A 79 11.19 9.96 -9.17
C ALA A 79 11.92 9.73 -7.84
N VAL A 80 12.79 10.66 -7.47
CA VAL A 80 13.55 10.65 -6.21
C VAL A 80 13.27 11.97 -5.49
N VAL A 81 12.81 11.87 -4.24
CA VAL A 81 12.58 13.02 -3.38
C VAL A 81 13.91 13.66 -2.99
N GLN A 82 14.01 14.96 -3.25
CA GLN A 82 15.15 15.80 -2.88
C GLN A 82 14.90 16.52 -1.55
N SER A 83 13.69 17.02 -1.34
CA SER A 83 13.31 17.69 -0.10
C SER A 83 11.80 17.72 0.10
N GLU A 84 11.39 17.86 1.36
CA GLU A 84 9.99 18.01 1.78
C GLU A 84 9.89 19.26 2.66
N ALA A 85 8.84 20.06 2.49
CA ALA A 85 8.64 21.28 3.26
C ALA A 85 7.15 21.55 3.51
N GLY A 86 6.82 22.13 4.67
CA GLY A 86 5.45 22.46 5.05
C GLY A 86 4.78 21.34 5.87
N ALA A 87 3.45 21.32 5.87
CA ALA A 87 2.64 20.36 6.63
C ALA A 87 2.47 19.04 5.87
N CYS A 88 3.56 18.26 5.79
CA CYS A 88 3.56 17.00 5.06
C CYS A 88 3.05 15.83 5.92
N GLU A 89 1.94 15.23 5.48
CA GLU A 89 1.47 13.93 5.94
C GLU A 89 2.24 12.79 5.28
N LEU A 90 2.26 11.62 5.93
CA LEU A 90 3.01 10.44 5.48
C LEU A 90 2.68 10.03 4.03
N TYR A 91 1.43 10.24 3.59
CA TYR A 91 0.97 9.83 2.26
C TYR A 91 1.31 10.82 1.14
N HIS A 92 1.63 12.10 1.44
CA HIS A 92 1.92 13.08 0.38
C HIS A 92 3.16 12.70 -0.43
N ARG A 93 4.19 12.17 0.23
CA ARG A 93 5.40 11.69 -0.44
C ARG A 93 5.08 10.58 -1.45
N ASP A 94 4.29 9.60 -1.06
CA ASP A 94 3.96 8.46 -1.91
C ASP A 94 3.13 8.89 -3.11
N ILE A 95 2.17 9.79 -2.90
CA ILE A 95 1.40 10.42 -3.99
C ILE A 95 2.34 11.17 -4.93
N ALA A 96 3.23 12.02 -4.41
CA ALA A 96 4.17 12.78 -5.25
C ALA A 96 5.08 11.86 -6.09
N LEU A 97 5.57 10.77 -5.50
CA LEU A 97 6.37 9.77 -6.20
C LEU A 97 5.58 9.04 -7.30
N LEU A 98 4.31 8.72 -7.04
CA LEU A 98 3.44 8.10 -8.03
C LEU A 98 3.27 9.00 -9.27
N TYR A 99 2.95 10.29 -9.07
CA TYR A 99 2.86 11.26 -10.16
C TYR A 99 4.21 11.47 -10.87
N ALA A 100 5.30 11.59 -10.12
CA ALA A 100 6.64 11.78 -10.65
C ALA A 100 7.18 10.60 -11.48
N SER A 101 6.63 9.40 -11.28
CA SER A 101 7.03 8.21 -12.01
C SER A 101 6.34 8.06 -13.38
N GLY A 102 5.23 8.77 -13.60
CA GLY A 102 4.48 8.76 -14.86
C GLY A 102 4.82 9.90 -15.82
N ASP A 103 5.66 10.85 -15.38
CA ASP A 103 6.11 12.04 -16.11
C ASP A 103 7.50 11.79 -16.75
#